data_AF-A0A090X4Q0-F1
#
_entry.id   AF-A0A090X4Q0-F1
#
_cell.length_a   1.000
_cell.length_b   1.000
_cell.length_c   1.000
_cell.angle_alpha   90.00
_cell.angle_beta   90.00
_cell.angle_gamma   90.00
#
_symmetry.space_group_name_H-M   'P 1'
#
loop_
_entity.id
_entity.type
_entity.pdbx_description
1 polymer ?
#
loop_
_entity_poly.entity_id
_entity_poly.type
_entity_poly.pdbx_seq_one_letter_code
_entity_poly.pdbx_strand_id
1 'polypeptide(L)'
;MYTNTSNAQDIYYKISNTLSSDCYDISSFKLIIETETAGTPIHLVLCDDVSNDGVETLSLSQFDDEVLDGASPTDYDVKYYESQAEADAGGPGLNTSIFTTFSSNQELFARLENKATDCFSTSSFNVIINDTPTAYVRKIYLFVTMALMAVKPFLI
;
A
#
# COMPACT_ATOMS: atom_id res chain seq x y z
N MET A 1 -7.67 -5.40 36.99
CA MET A 1 -7.52 -5.55 35.53
C MET A 1 -7.35 -7.04 35.26
N TYR A 2 -8.19 -7.62 34.40
CA TYR A 2 -8.04 -9.01 33.95
C TYR A 2 -7.30 -9.00 32.61
N THR A 3 -6.37 -9.93 32.40
CA THR A 3 -5.59 -10.03 31.15
C THR A 3 -6.05 -11.26 30.39
N ASN A 4 -6.46 -11.11 29.13
CA ASN A 4 -6.89 -12.24 28.31
C ASN A 4 -5.68 -13.16 28.02
N THR A 5 -5.82 -14.47 28.23
CA THR A 5 -4.74 -15.45 27.99
C THR A 5 -4.95 -16.31 26.75
N SER A 6 -6.14 -16.28 26.13
CA SER A 6 -6.45 -17.01 24.90
C SER A 6 -7.66 -16.44 24.19
N ASN A 7 -7.72 -16.51 22.86
CA ASN A 7 -8.88 -16.07 22.12
C ASN A 7 -9.50 -17.27 21.36
N ALA A 8 -10.71 -17.74 21.68
CA ALA A 8 -11.64 -17.25 22.71
C ALA A 8 -11.31 -17.70 24.14
N GLN A 9 -11.81 -16.98 25.16
CA GLN A 9 -11.65 -17.31 26.59
C GLN A 9 -12.97 -17.26 27.36
N ASP A 10 -13.22 -18.25 28.22
CA ASP A 10 -14.36 -18.23 29.15
C ASP A 10 -14.02 -17.43 30.41
N ILE A 11 -14.85 -16.44 30.72
CA ILE A 11 -14.77 -15.59 31.90
C ILE A 11 -15.87 -15.99 32.87
N TYR A 12 -15.48 -16.40 34.08
CA TYR A 12 -16.41 -16.77 35.15
C TYR A 12 -16.63 -15.60 36.10
N TYR A 13 -17.88 -15.41 36.53
CA TYR A 13 -18.22 -14.43 37.55
C TYR A 13 -19.14 -15.05 38.59
N LYS A 14 -19.01 -14.55 39.84
CA LYS A 14 -19.82 -14.96 40.98
C LYS A 14 -20.66 -13.79 41.46
N ILE A 15 -21.96 -13.97 41.56
CA ILE A 15 -22.89 -13.04 42.20
C ILE A 15 -23.24 -13.61 43.56
N SER A 16 -22.96 -12.88 44.64
CA SER A 16 -23.25 -13.31 46.01
C SER A 16 -24.19 -12.34 46.72
N ASN A 17 -25.12 -12.89 47.51
CA ASN A 17 -26.01 -12.10 48.35
C ASN A 17 -25.24 -11.55 49.58
N THR A 18 -25.37 -10.26 49.85
CA THR A 18 -24.69 -9.60 50.98
C THR A 18 -25.24 -10.00 52.36
N LEU A 19 -26.45 -10.55 52.41
CA LEU A 19 -27.14 -10.96 53.63
C LEU A 19 -27.00 -12.47 53.91
N SER A 20 -26.45 -13.25 52.98
CA SER A 20 -26.24 -14.69 53.14
C SER A 20 -25.03 -15.15 52.31
N SER A 21 -23.94 -15.51 53.01
CA SER A 21 -22.67 -15.93 52.41
C SER A 21 -22.78 -17.16 51.51
N ASP A 22 -23.78 -17.99 51.74
CA ASP A 22 -23.97 -19.28 51.08
C ASP A 22 -24.93 -19.19 49.88
N CYS A 23 -25.58 -18.04 49.70
CA CYS A 23 -26.45 -17.76 48.58
C CYS A 23 -25.66 -17.02 47.50
N TYR A 24 -25.17 -17.78 46.52
CA TYR A 24 -24.49 -17.24 45.36
C TYR A 24 -24.83 -18.00 44.10
N ASP A 25 -24.66 -17.33 42.97
CA ASP A 25 -24.75 -17.89 41.63
C ASP A 25 -23.40 -17.72 40.91
N ILE A 26 -23.01 -18.72 40.13
CA ILE A 26 -21.81 -18.67 39.29
C ILE A 26 -22.26 -18.84 37.85
N SER A 27 -21.84 -17.91 37.01
CA SER A 27 -22.10 -17.95 35.58
C SER A 27 -20.85 -17.57 34.80
N SER A 28 -20.92 -17.67 33.49
CA SER A 28 -19.81 -17.38 32.59
C SER A 28 -20.27 -16.76 31.28
N PHE A 29 -19.39 -15.98 30.66
CA PHE A 29 -19.52 -15.54 29.28
C PHE A 29 -18.20 -15.75 28.53
N LYS A 30 -18.28 -15.79 27.20
CA LYS A 30 -17.12 -15.99 26.33
C LYS A 30 -16.61 -14.64 25.83
N LEU A 31 -15.34 -14.34 26.08
CA LEU A 31 -14.63 -13.20 25.53
C LEU A 31 -13.94 -13.63 24.23
N ILE A 32 -14.33 -13.01 23.12
CA ILE A 32 -13.76 -13.21 21.79
C ILE A 32 -13.15 -11.87 21.38
N ILE A 33 -11.90 -11.87 20.91
CA ILE A 33 -11.21 -10.70 20.36
C ILE A 33 -11.11 -10.90 18.85
N GLU A 34 -11.90 -10.24 18.03
CA GLU A 34 -11.67 -10.31 16.59
C GLU A 34 -10.46 -9.44 16.25
N THR A 35 -9.47 -10.05 15.59
CA THR A 35 -8.28 -9.34 15.10
C THR A 35 -8.43 -9.13 13.62
N GLU A 36 -8.38 -7.89 13.17
CA GLU A 36 -8.33 -7.59 11.75
C GLU A 36 -6.95 -7.95 11.21
N THR A 37 -6.90 -8.42 9.98
CA THR A 37 -5.65 -8.69 9.27
C THR A 37 -5.79 -8.12 7.88
N ALA A 38 -5.08 -7.03 7.63
CA ALA A 38 -5.00 -6.45 6.29
C ALA A 38 -4.16 -7.38 5.42
N GLY A 39 -4.63 -7.67 4.22
CA GLY A 39 -3.80 -8.26 3.19
C GLY A 39 -2.63 -7.34 2.84
N THR A 40 -1.56 -7.92 2.32
CA THR A 40 -0.36 -7.16 1.92
C THR A 40 -0.32 -7.12 0.40
N PRO A 41 -0.60 -5.96 -0.23
CA PRO A 41 -0.53 -5.85 -1.67
C PRO A 41 0.84 -6.20 -2.22
N ILE A 42 0.86 -6.77 -3.42
CA ILE A 42 2.09 -7.00 -4.16
C ILE A 42 2.72 -5.66 -4.53
N HIS A 43 4.05 -5.60 -4.49
CA HIS A 43 4.78 -4.41 -4.93
C HIS A 43 4.49 -4.13 -6.40
N LEU A 44 4.09 -2.90 -6.70
CA LEU A 44 3.83 -2.47 -8.06
C LEU A 44 5.13 -1.99 -8.70
N VAL A 45 5.43 -2.51 -9.89
CA VAL A 45 6.58 -2.09 -10.70
C VAL A 45 6.07 -1.52 -12.01
N LEU A 46 6.36 -0.24 -12.26
CA LEU A 46 6.01 0.47 -13.49
C LEU A 46 7.28 0.94 -14.21
N CYS A 47 7.16 1.10 -15.52
CA CYS A 47 8.12 1.90 -16.26
C CYS A 47 7.70 3.37 -16.15
N ASP A 48 8.70 4.25 -16.05
CA ASP A 48 8.54 5.69 -16.14
C ASP A 48 8.00 6.11 -17.51
N ASP A 49 7.44 7.32 -17.58
CA ASP A 49 6.95 7.93 -18.80
C ASP A 49 8.10 8.59 -19.58
N VAL A 50 7.74 9.36 -20.61
CA VAL A 50 8.73 10.03 -21.48
C VAL A 50 9.52 11.14 -20.76
N SER A 51 9.05 11.62 -19.61
CA SER A 51 9.74 12.62 -18.80
C SER A 51 10.93 12.02 -18.07
N ASN A 52 10.85 10.73 -17.71
CA ASN A 52 11.90 9.98 -17.03
C ASN A 52 12.35 10.66 -15.73
N ASP A 53 11.39 11.13 -14.93
CA ASP A 53 11.59 11.90 -13.70
C ASP A 53 11.39 11.08 -12.41
N GLY A 54 11.05 9.79 -12.53
CA GLY A 54 10.80 8.86 -11.44
C GLY A 54 9.41 9.00 -10.81
N VAL A 55 8.48 9.68 -11.47
CA VAL A 55 7.13 9.96 -10.98
C VAL A 55 6.08 9.34 -11.89
N GLU A 56 5.08 8.70 -11.29
CA GLU A 56 3.95 8.13 -12.01
C GLU A 56 2.63 8.43 -11.34
N THR A 57 1.56 8.47 -12.13
CA THR A 57 0.19 8.63 -11.63
C THR A 57 -0.59 7.34 -11.76
N LEU A 58 -1.13 6.85 -10.65
CA LEU A 58 -1.88 5.60 -10.58
C LEU A 58 -3.15 5.72 -9.72
N SER A 59 -3.99 4.70 -9.81
CA SER A 59 -5.12 4.52 -8.91
C SER A 59 -4.74 3.54 -7.81
N LEU A 60 -4.91 3.91 -6.54
CA LEU A 60 -4.66 3.03 -5.41
C LEU A 60 -5.80 2.02 -5.21
N SER A 61 -7.01 2.30 -5.72
CA SER A 61 -8.13 1.35 -5.60
C SER A 61 -7.89 0.05 -6.36
N GLN A 62 -6.86 -0.03 -7.20
CA GLN A 62 -6.44 -1.29 -7.82
C GLN A 62 -5.94 -2.32 -6.79
N PHE A 63 -5.54 -1.88 -5.59
CA PHE A 63 -5.04 -2.75 -4.52
C PHE A 63 -6.12 -3.13 -3.49
N ASP A 64 -7.34 -2.59 -3.61
CA ASP A 64 -8.38 -2.77 -2.58
C ASP A 64 -8.71 -4.25 -2.33
N ASP A 65 -8.82 -5.05 -3.39
CA ASP A 65 -9.09 -6.48 -3.28
C ASP A 65 -7.96 -7.24 -2.56
N GLU A 66 -6.71 -6.82 -2.77
CA GLU A 66 -5.55 -7.41 -2.09
C GLU A 66 -5.49 -7.00 -0.61
N VAL A 67 -5.85 -5.76 -0.28
CA VAL A 67 -5.91 -5.30 1.12
C VAL A 67 -7.08 -5.96 1.87
N LEU A 68 -8.22 -6.15 1.21
CA LEU A 68 -9.38 -6.83 1.77
C LEU A 68 -9.11 -8.29 2.08
N ASP A 69 -8.28 -8.99 1.28
CA ASP A 69 -7.93 -10.41 1.46
C ASP A 69 -9.16 -11.31 1.71
N GLY A 70 -10.24 -11.06 0.96
CA GLY A 70 -11.51 -11.78 1.09
C GLY A 70 -12.48 -11.22 2.14
N ALA A 71 -12.12 -10.18 2.90
CA ALA A 71 -13.04 -9.41 3.73
C ALA A 71 -14.09 -8.68 2.87
N SER A 72 -15.28 -8.46 3.43
CA SER A 72 -16.36 -7.81 2.70
C SER A 72 -16.17 -6.28 2.66
N PRO A 73 -16.23 -5.63 1.49
CA PRO A 73 -16.20 -4.17 1.40
C PRO A 73 -17.44 -3.50 2.01
N THR A 74 -18.48 -4.26 2.36
CA THR A 74 -19.61 -3.72 3.13
C THR A 74 -19.27 -3.49 4.59
N ASP A 75 -18.37 -4.30 5.14
CA ASP A 75 -18.05 -4.37 6.57
C ASP A 75 -16.73 -3.66 6.88
N TYR A 76 -15.89 -3.49 5.87
CA TYR A 76 -14.56 -2.89 5.97
C TYR A 76 -14.40 -1.67 5.05
N ASP A 77 -13.57 -0.74 5.50
CA ASP A 77 -13.00 0.35 4.71
C ASP A 77 -11.52 0.10 4.45
N VAL A 78 -11.08 0.40 3.23
CA VAL A 78 -9.66 0.42 2.83
C VAL A 78 -9.23 1.87 2.62
N LYS A 79 -8.14 2.26 3.28
CA LYS A 79 -7.52 3.59 3.15
C LYS A 79 -6.02 3.45 2.97
N TYR A 80 -5.41 4.41 2.29
CA TYR A 80 -3.96 4.42 2.05
C TYR A 80 -3.33 5.68 2.62
N TYR A 81 -2.06 5.58 3.02
CA TYR A 81 -1.28 6.63 3.67
C TYR A 81 0.18 6.59 3.20
N GLU A 82 0.88 7.72 3.34
CA GLU A 82 2.32 7.82 3.00
C GLU A 82 3.22 7.42 4.17
N SER A 83 2.66 7.25 5.37
CA SER A 83 3.40 6.84 6.54
C SER A 83 2.62 5.91 7.47
N GLN A 84 3.35 5.03 8.16
CA GLN A 84 2.78 4.17 9.20
C GLN A 84 2.06 4.98 10.29
N ALA A 85 2.62 6.13 10.70
CA ALA A 85 2.03 6.96 11.74
C ALA A 85 0.64 7.50 11.36
N GLU A 86 0.44 7.86 10.08
CA GLU A 86 -0.88 8.29 9.58
C GLU A 86 -1.85 7.13 9.44
N ALA A 87 -1.34 5.97 8.99
CA ALA A 87 -2.12 4.73 8.92
C ALA A 87 -2.60 4.29 10.31
N ASP A 88 -1.78 4.45 11.35
CA ASP A 88 -2.14 4.16 12.75
C ASP A 88 -3.13 5.19 13.30
N ALA A 89 -2.94 6.47 12.97
CA ALA A 89 -3.77 7.56 13.47
C ALA A 89 -5.20 7.58 12.91
N GLY A 90 -5.43 7.01 11.71
CA GLY A 90 -6.78 6.88 11.13
C GLY A 90 -7.37 8.22 10.67
N GLY A 91 -6.78 8.82 9.63
CA GLY A 91 -7.25 10.06 8.98
C GLY A 91 -8.09 9.83 7.71
N PRO A 92 -8.35 10.89 6.91
CA PRO A 92 -9.12 10.78 5.66
C PRO A 92 -8.47 9.88 4.59
N GLY A 93 -7.16 9.61 4.69
CA GLY A 93 -6.41 8.82 3.72
C GLY A 93 -6.09 9.59 2.43
N LEU A 94 -5.32 8.93 1.56
CA LEU A 94 -4.98 9.42 0.22
C LEU A 94 -6.15 9.29 -0.75
N ASN A 95 -6.11 10.06 -1.84
CA ASN A 95 -7.05 9.91 -2.94
C ASN A 95 -6.76 8.61 -3.72
N THR A 96 -7.69 7.67 -3.68
CA THR A 96 -7.52 6.35 -4.29
C THR A 96 -7.74 6.32 -5.80
N SER A 97 -8.47 7.30 -6.35
CA SER A 97 -8.72 7.37 -7.79
C SER A 97 -7.54 7.96 -8.55
N ILE A 98 -6.78 8.85 -7.91
CA ILE A 98 -5.61 9.49 -8.50
C ILE A 98 -4.57 9.81 -7.42
N PHE A 99 -3.42 9.14 -7.53
CA PHE A 99 -2.26 9.32 -6.68
C PHE A 99 -1.02 9.45 -7.56
N THR A 100 -0.17 10.44 -7.26
CA THR A 100 1.08 10.69 -7.98
C THR A 100 2.24 10.43 -7.04
N THR A 101 3.17 9.56 -7.44
CA THR A 101 4.36 9.28 -6.63
C THR A 101 5.30 10.49 -6.58
N PHE A 102 6.19 10.54 -5.61
CA PHE A 102 7.24 11.58 -5.52
C PHE A 102 8.66 11.02 -5.51
N SER A 103 8.80 9.69 -5.58
CA SER A 103 10.08 9.00 -5.70
C SER A 103 9.93 7.73 -6.53
N SER A 104 11.03 7.30 -7.16
CA SER A 104 11.10 6.08 -7.97
C SER A 104 10.99 4.79 -7.15
N ASN A 105 11.06 4.89 -5.83
CA ASN A 105 10.69 3.82 -4.92
C ASN A 105 9.98 4.47 -3.73
N GLN A 106 8.68 4.20 -3.60
CA GLN A 106 7.84 4.81 -2.59
C GLN A 106 7.07 3.73 -1.84
N GLU A 107 7.26 3.67 -0.52
CA GLU A 107 6.48 2.82 0.37
C GLU A 107 5.15 3.50 0.68
N LEU A 108 4.05 2.75 0.57
CA LEU A 108 2.71 3.16 0.95
C LEU A 108 2.15 2.20 1.99
N PHE A 109 1.27 2.72 2.84
CA PHE A 109 0.67 1.99 3.94
C PHE A 109 -0.83 1.85 3.71
N ALA A 110 -1.33 0.63 3.67
CA ALA A 110 -2.75 0.34 3.60
C ALA A 110 -3.30 0.11 5.01
N ARG A 111 -4.50 0.62 5.29
CA ARG A 111 -5.27 0.41 6.50
C ARG A 111 -6.57 -0.29 6.13
N LEU A 112 -6.80 -1.47 6.70
CA LEU A 112 -8.08 -2.17 6.69
C LEU A 112 -8.77 -1.88 8.01
N GLU A 113 -9.94 -1.26 7.97
CA GLU A 113 -10.67 -0.79 9.15
C GLU A 113 -12.10 -1.33 9.16
N ASN A 114 -12.51 -1.93 10.28
CA ASN A 114 -13.85 -2.46 10.46
C ASN A 114 -14.83 -1.33 10.80
N LYS A 115 -15.88 -1.19 9.99
CA LYS A 115 -16.87 -0.11 10.08
C LYS A 115 -17.72 -0.14 11.36
N ALA A 116 -17.78 -1.28 12.03
CA ALA A 116 -18.61 -1.46 13.22
C ALA A 116 -17.83 -1.31 14.54
N THR A 117 -16.52 -1.56 14.54
CA THR A 117 -15.72 -1.70 15.77
C THR A 117 -14.53 -0.76 15.85
N ASP A 118 -14.24 0.01 14.79
CA ASP A 118 -13.03 0.85 14.63
C ASP A 118 -11.71 0.06 14.80
N CYS A 119 -11.78 -1.27 14.86
CA CYS A 119 -10.61 -2.13 14.86
C CYS A 119 -9.97 -2.10 13.48
N PHE A 120 -8.64 -2.10 13.44
CA PHE A 120 -7.91 -1.97 12.20
C PHE A 120 -6.64 -2.80 12.19
N SER A 121 -6.16 -3.04 10.98
CA SER A 121 -4.84 -3.58 10.70
C SER A 121 -4.19 -2.75 9.61
N THR A 122 -2.86 -2.65 9.65
CA THR A 122 -2.08 -1.97 8.61
C THR A 122 -1.14 -2.94 7.92
N SER A 123 -0.88 -2.72 6.63
CA SER A 123 0.15 -3.39 5.85
C SER A 123 0.89 -2.34 5.00
N SER A 124 2.04 -2.70 4.42
CA SER A 124 2.78 -1.81 3.52
C SER A 124 3.19 -2.52 2.23
N PHE A 125 3.37 -1.73 1.18
CA PHE A 125 3.85 -2.19 -0.13
C PHE A 125 4.61 -1.06 -0.82
N ASN A 126 5.43 -1.40 -1.81
CA ASN A 126 6.21 -0.42 -2.56
C ASN A 126 5.65 -0.21 -3.97
N VAL A 127 5.66 1.05 -4.42
CA VAL A 127 5.52 1.45 -5.82
C VAL A 127 6.90 1.79 -6.34
N ILE A 128 7.35 1.07 -7.38
CA ILE A 128 8.69 1.16 -7.95
C ILE A 128 8.57 1.62 -9.40
N ILE A 129 9.21 2.74 -9.72
CA ILE A 129 9.25 3.34 -11.05
C ILE A 129 10.65 3.10 -11.63
N ASN A 130 10.71 2.41 -12.78
CA ASN A 130 11.94 2.14 -13.49
C ASN A 130 12.12 3.08 -14.68
N ASP A 131 13.29 3.70 -14.78
CA ASP A 131 13.66 4.54 -15.92
C ASP A 131 13.37 3.86 -17.28
N THR A 132 12.95 4.67 -18.25
CA THR A 132 12.83 4.26 -19.64
C THR A 132 14.21 3.96 -20.25
N PRO A 133 14.31 2.95 -21.14
CA PRO A 133 15.55 2.65 -21.82
C PRO A 133 15.96 3.81 -22.75
N THR A 134 17.09 4.44 -22.46
CA THR A 134 17.66 5.48 -23.34
C THR A 134 18.30 4.85 -24.58
N ALA A 135 17.69 5.09 -25.75
CA ALA A 135 18.22 4.63 -27.02
C ALA A 135 19.48 5.42 -27.43
N TYR A 136 20.66 4.81 -27.31
CA TYR A 136 21.90 5.40 -27.81
C TYR A 136 22.03 5.15 -29.33
N VAL A 137 21.53 6.07 -30.14
CA VAL A 137 21.87 6.08 -31.57
C VAL A 137 23.31 6.55 -31.74
N ARG A 138 24.25 5.64 -32.01
CA ARG A 138 25.57 6.05 -32.49
C ARG A 138 25.37 6.76 -33.83
N LYS A 139 25.49 8.09 -33.84
CA LYS A 139 25.61 8.84 -35.09
C LYS A 139 26.92 8.41 -35.75
N ILE A 140 26.82 7.48 -36.71
CA ILE A 140 27.90 7.22 -37.67
C ILE A 140 27.89 8.45 -38.58
N TYR A 141 28.71 9.45 -38.23
CA TYR A 141 28.99 10.54 -39.15
C TYR A 141 29.79 9.95 -40.31
N LEU A 142 29.09 9.61 -41.40
CA LEU A 142 29.73 9.28 -42.67
C LEU A 142 30.26 10.59 -43.24
N PHE A 143 31.53 10.90 -42.97
CA PHE A 143 32.24 11.95 -43.69
C PHE A 143 32.40 11.49 -45.13
N VAL A 144 31.39 11.74 -45.97
CA VAL A 144 31.60 11.76 -47.42
C VAL A 144 32.40 13.02 -47.68
N THR A 145 33.73 12.93 -47.59
CA THR A 145 34.59 13.97 -48.13
C THR A 145 34.29 14.03 -49.62
N MET A 146 33.57 15.08 -50.03
CA MET A 146 33.46 15.49 -51.42
C MET A 146 34.89 15.62 -51.94
N ALA A 147 35.34 14.64 -52.72
CA ALA A 147 36.48 14.80 -53.59
C ALA A 147 36.05 15.72 -54.75
N LEU A 148 35.85 17.00 -54.45
CA LEU A 148 35.79 18.06 -55.44
C LEU A 148 37.25 18.34 -55.84
N MET A 149 37.84 17.45 -56.64
CA MET A 149 39.06 17.81 -57.36
C MET A 149 38.64 18.68 -58.55
N ALA A 150 38.89 19.97 -58.35
CA ALA A 150 38.75 21.04 -59.32
C ALA A 150 39.40 20.68 -60.66
N VAL A 151 38.68 21.06 -61.72
CA VAL A 151 39.13 21.15 -63.11
C VAL A 151 40.44 21.94 -63.16
N LYS A 152 41.50 21.34 -63.72
CA LYS A 152 42.76 22.02 -64.05
C LYS A 152 42.74 22.34 -65.56
N PRO A 153 42.83 23.61 -65.99
CA PRO A 153 42.86 23.95 -67.40
C PRO A 153 44.25 23.63 -67.95
N PHE A 154 44.31 22.91 -69.08
CA PHE A 154 45.53 22.82 -69.88
C PHE A 154 45.32 23.63 -71.15
N LEU A 155 45.96 24.80 -71.21
CA LEU A 155 46.37 25.40 -72.48
C LEU A 155 47.55 24.59 -73.00
N ILE A 156 47.43 24.03 -74.22
CA ILE A 156 48.07 24.46 -75.48
C ILE A 156 47.39 23.65 -76.58
#